data_AF-A0A0D3HD98-F1
#
_entry.id   AF-A0A0D3HD98-F1
#
_cell.length_a   1.000
_cell.length_b   1.000
_cell.length_c   1.000
_cell.angle_alpha   90.00
_cell.angle_beta   90.00
_cell.angle_gamma   90.00
#
_symmetry.space_group_name_H-M   'P 1'
#
loop_
_entity.id
_entity.type
_entity.pdbx_description
1 polymer ?
#
loop_
_entity_poly.entity_id
_entity_poly.type
_entity_poly.pdbx_seq_one_letter_code
_entity_poly.pdbx_strand_id
1 'polypeptide(L)'
;MAPAAPFPRRLLLSLLLGVLVVAVVAAADVESSAGGGGGRRHSPRRTRYSRVFSFGDSLTDTGNAAILPATAGGPFTRPPYGMTFYHHPTGRASDGRLVIDFLVKALGLPEPTPYLAGKTAADFRRGVNFAVGGATALDPAFLKSRGMTSSVPVSLSNETRWFQDVLQLLGASAHEKHTIAASSIFYFGEIGFNDYSFALSAGNGTVDVAASLVPDIIAVIRSAVTAVIAAGARTVVVAGMIPIGCEPEMLALFPGGAGNYYDPASGCITRFNDLAELHNRELQRALHELRRAHPGATAVRYADLYGPVAAAVASPKEYGFGSSPLAACCGSGGEPYNFNANFTGFCATPGSTVCADGPSSSVSWDGIHYTEATNKLVARAILTRPTLAEPVTTGSISMTPFSPHLVAAAAALLGLLATAVAGGGTGAYTRVFSFGDSLTDTGNALHLPSTGGGGGPASRPPYGETFFRRPTGRASDGRLAVDFIVEALRLRHPAPYLAAGGETAAEFRHGVNFAVGGSTALPPEFYEGRGLKPFVPVSLANQTAWFDKVLQILGSSDHGRRKIMASSLFIVGEIGVNDYLVSLVGNLTVGEVETSVVPHIVAAIRSTVNEVIAAGATTVVFCVRVT
;
A
#
# COMPACT_ATOMS: atom_id res chain seq x y z
N MET A 1 36.44 33.79 -10.54
CA MET A 1 35.46 32.95 -9.83
C MET A 1 35.51 31.56 -10.46
N ALA A 2 35.77 30.52 -9.68
CA ALA A 2 35.75 29.13 -10.16
C ALA A 2 34.30 28.60 -10.15
N PRO A 3 33.93 27.66 -11.05
CA PRO A 3 32.60 27.04 -11.02
C PRO A 3 32.46 26.14 -9.79
N ALA A 4 31.30 26.17 -9.13
CA ALA A 4 30.99 25.29 -8.01
C ALA A 4 30.93 23.83 -8.49
N ALA A 5 31.56 22.92 -7.74
CA ALA A 5 31.52 21.49 -8.03
C ALA A 5 30.11 20.90 -7.79
N PRO A 6 29.69 19.87 -8.56
CA PRO A 6 28.37 19.27 -8.39
C PRO A 6 28.27 18.47 -7.08
N PHE A 7 27.29 18.81 -6.24
CA PHE A 7 26.99 18.08 -5.00
C PHE A 7 26.65 16.59 -5.28
N PRO A 8 27.16 15.64 -4.48
CA PRO A 8 26.90 14.22 -4.68
C PRO A 8 25.47 13.85 -4.26
N ARG A 9 24.60 13.54 -5.24
CA ARG A 9 23.19 13.14 -5.06
C ARG A 9 22.93 12.01 -4.05
N ARG A 10 23.94 11.24 -3.65
CA ARG A 10 23.80 10.15 -2.66
C ARG A 10 23.70 10.64 -1.21
N LEU A 11 24.25 11.81 -0.88
CA LEU A 11 24.28 12.30 0.51
C LEU A 11 22.92 12.86 0.98
N LEU A 12 22.10 13.36 0.04
CA LEU A 12 20.75 13.86 0.33
C LEU A 12 19.72 12.75 0.62
N LEU A 13 20.00 11.51 0.20
CA LEU A 13 19.10 10.37 0.42
C LEU A 13 19.22 9.77 1.82
N SER A 14 20.42 9.81 2.41
CA SER A 14 20.71 9.20 3.72
C SER A 14 20.11 9.97 4.91
N LEU A 15 19.81 11.25 4.72
CA LEU A 15 19.38 12.20 5.76
C LEU A 15 17.91 12.08 6.19
N LEU A 16 17.14 11.20 5.54
CA LEU A 16 15.69 11.05 5.72
C LEU A 16 15.32 9.84 6.60
N LEU A 17 16.21 9.49 7.55
CA LEU A 17 16.09 8.32 8.44
C LEU A 17 16.52 8.63 9.91
N GLY A 18 15.63 9.20 10.72
CA GLY A 18 15.61 9.09 12.17
C GLY A 18 14.26 9.34 12.91
N VAL A 19 13.57 8.25 13.30
CA VAL A 19 12.80 8.01 14.56
C VAL A 19 11.27 8.30 14.61
N LEU A 20 10.55 7.32 15.18
CA LEU A 20 9.09 7.20 15.31
C LEU A 20 8.55 7.57 16.72
N VAL A 21 7.44 8.33 16.79
CA VAL A 21 6.53 8.34 17.95
C VAL A 21 5.08 8.34 17.46
N VAL A 22 4.30 7.31 17.82
CA VAL A 22 2.85 7.24 17.57
C VAL A 22 2.12 7.36 18.90
N ALA A 23 1.28 8.38 19.05
CA ALA A 23 0.36 8.52 20.17
C ALA A 23 -1.07 8.70 19.64
N VAL A 24 -1.88 7.64 19.72
CA VAL A 24 -3.33 7.71 19.50
C VAL A 24 -3.99 7.72 20.87
N VAL A 25 -4.40 8.90 21.34
CA VAL A 25 -5.15 9.04 22.59
C VAL A 25 -6.65 8.98 22.25
N ALA A 26 -7.21 7.77 22.27
CA ALA A 26 -8.65 7.56 22.25
C ALA A 26 -9.13 7.27 23.69
N ALA A 27 -9.94 8.17 24.26
CA ALA A 27 -10.61 7.93 25.53
C ALA A 27 -11.91 7.11 25.28
N ALA A 28 -12.13 6.06 26.08
CA ALA A 28 -13.21 5.10 25.89
C ALA A 28 -14.47 5.37 26.75
N ASP A 29 -15.58 4.80 26.29
CA ASP A 29 -17.01 5.12 26.54
C ASP A 29 -17.60 4.96 27.95
N VAL A 30 -18.70 5.71 28.19
CA VAL A 30 -19.87 5.46 29.09
C VAL A 30 -21.05 6.32 28.54
N GLU A 31 -22.29 5.90 28.26
CA GLU A 31 -22.93 4.57 28.23
C GLU A 31 -23.97 4.43 27.06
N SER A 32 -25.25 4.10 27.30
CA SER A 32 -26.24 3.69 26.28
C SER A 32 -27.62 4.39 26.36
N SER A 33 -28.43 4.31 25.28
CA SER A 33 -29.86 3.92 25.34
C SER A 33 -30.46 3.75 23.92
N ALA A 34 -31.65 3.15 23.82
CA ALA A 34 -32.11 2.41 22.64
C ALA A 34 -33.30 3.01 21.85
N GLY A 35 -33.53 2.47 20.64
CA GLY A 35 -34.72 2.67 19.78
C GLY A 35 -34.35 2.95 18.32
N GLY A 36 -35.02 2.42 17.28
CA GLY A 36 -36.12 1.45 17.24
C GLY A 36 -36.84 1.46 15.88
N GLY A 37 -36.76 0.36 15.11
CA GLY A 37 -37.64 0.08 13.96
C GLY A 37 -37.29 0.70 12.60
N GLY A 38 -37.65 0.01 11.50
CA GLY A 38 -37.68 0.59 10.14
C GLY A 38 -36.92 -0.17 9.04
N GLY A 39 -37.28 -1.43 8.75
CA GLY A 39 -36.65 -2.18 7.67
C GLY A 39 -36.90 -1.59 6.27
N ARG A 40 -35.83 -1.23 5.55
CA ARG A 40 -35.87 -0.92 4.11
C ARG A 40 -34.99 -1.89 3.33
N ARG A 41 -35.63 -2.76 2.54
CA ARG A 41 -34.97 -3.69 1.60
C ARG A 41 -33.96 -2.93 0.75
N HIS A 42 -32.68 -3.26 0.89
CA HIS A 42 -31.65 -2.77 -0.02
C HIS A 42 -31.76 -3.49 -1.35
N SER A 43 -31.98 -2.74 -2.43
CA SER A 43 -31.71 -3.23 -3.78
C SER A 43 -30.22 -3.55 -3.90
N PRO A 44 -29.80 -4.62 -4.62
CA PRO A 44 -28.40 -4.94 -4.76
C PRO A 44 -27.64 -3.79 -5.42
N ARG A 45 -26.52 -3.34 -4.83
CA ARG A 45 -25.54 -2.54 -5.55
C ARG A 45 -25.08 -3.39 -6.75
N ARG A 46 -25.33 -2.91 -7.98
CA ARG A 46 -24.78 -3.54 -9.19
C ARG A 46 -23.26 -3.66 -9.02
N THR A 47 -22.73 -4.86 -9.09
CA THR A 47 -21.28 -5.10 -9.08
C THR A 47 -20.67 -4.48 -10.34
N ARG A 48 -19.47 -3.88 -10.20
CA ARG A 48 -18.75 -3.24 -11.32
C ARG A 48 -18.25 -4.27 -12.34
N TYR A 49 -18.03 -5.50 -11.88
CA TYR A 49 -17.54 -6.64 -12.63
C TYR A 49 -18.57 -7.78 -12.56
N SER A 50 -18.59 -8.65 -13.57
CA SER A 50 -19.48 -9.82 -13.64
C SER A 50 -18.80 -11.14 -13.26
N ARG A 51 -17.47 -11.20 -13.30
CA ARG A 51 -16.63 -12.37 -13.04
C ARG A 51 -15.17 -11.97 -12.81
N VAL A 52 -14.38 -12.92 -12.31
CA VAL A 52 -12.91 -12.84 -12.27
C VAL A 52 -12.27 -13.85 -13.22
N PHE A 53 -11.16 -13.47 -13.84
CA PHE A 53 -10.18 -14.40 -14.42
C PHE A 53 -8.89 -14.30 -13.61
N SER A 54 -8.33 -15.43 -13.17
CA SER A 54 -7.17 -15.44 -12.28
C SER A 54 -6.07 -16.40 -12.72
N PHE A 55 -4.82 -16.01 -12.48
CA PHE A 55 -3.57 -16.64 -12.95
C PHE A 55 -2.56 -16.66 -11.81
N GLY A 56 -1.55 -17.54 -11.84
CA GLY A 56 -0.49 -17.62 -10.83
C GLY A 56 -0.26 -19.05 -10.31
N ASP A 57 0.33 -19.20 -9.14
CA ASP A 57 0.68 -20.52 -8.59
C ASP A 57 -0.23 -20.97 -7.43
N SER A 58 0.30 -21.76 -6.50
CA SER A 58 -0.40 -22.30 -5.31
C SER A 58 -0.96 -21.22 -4.38
N LEU A 59 -0.42 -19.99 -4.40
CA LEU A 59 -0.99 -18.87 -3.65
C LEU A 59 -2.30 -18.34 -4.26
N THR A 60 -2.66 -18.78 -5.48
CA THR A 60 -3.89 -18.42 -6.19
C THR A 60 -4.71 -19.61 -6.68
N ASP A 61 -4.16 -20.83 -6.70
CA ASP A 61 -4.84 -22.05 -7.15
C ASP A 61 -6.03 -22.44 -6.25
N THR A 62 -7.21 -22.49 -6.86
CA THR A 62 -8.49 -22.82 -6.20
C THR A 62 -8.92 -24.28 -6.35
N GLY A 63 -8.10 -25.14 -6.96
CA GLY A 63 -8.34 -26.60 -7.05
C GLY A 63 -7.75 -27.30 -8.29
N ASN A 64 -7.01 -26.63 -9.18
CA ASN A 64 -6.39 -27.24 -10.35
C ASN A 64 -5.33 -28.27 -9.97
N ALA A 65 -4.50 -28.01 -8.96
CA ALA A 65 -3.49 -28.97 -8.46
C ALA A 65 -4.11 -30.26 -7.88
N ALA A 66 -5.39 -30.27 -7.50
CA ALA A 66 -6.08 -31.50 -7.12
C ALA A 66 -6.47 -32.38 -8.33
N ILE A 67 -6.46 -31.83 -9.54
CA ILE A 67 -6.92 -32.47 -10.79
C ILE A 67 -5.76 -32.77 -11.74
N LEU A 68 -4.74 -31.90 -11.81
CA LEU A 68 -3.59 -32.07 -12.69
C LEU A 68 -2.81 -33.35 -12.30
N PRO A 69 -2.59 -34.32 -13.21
CA PRO A 69 -1.92 -35.58 -12.85
C PRO A 69 -0.49 -35.46 -12.29
N ALA A 70 0.19 -34.32 -12.51
CA ALA A 70 1.52 -34.05 -11.97
C ALA A 70 1.51 -33.68 -10.47
N THR A 71 0.37 -33.21 -9.93
CA THR A 71 0.24 -32.72 -8.55
C THR A 71 -0.92 -33.37 -7.78
N ALA A 72 -1.83 -34.06 -8.47
CA ALA A 72 -2.95 -34.81 -7.88
C ALA A 72 -2.46 -35.87 -6.88
N GLY A 73 -3.10 -35.92 -5.71
CA GLY A 73 -2.68 -36.77 -4.58
C GLY A 73 -1.58 -36.16 -3.70
N GLY A 74 -1.07 -34.98 -4.05
CA GLY A 74 -0.20 -34.16 -3.20
C GLY A 74 -0.86 -33.68 -1.90
N PRO A 75 -0.11 -32.97 -1.03
CA PRO A 75 -0.54 -32.65 0.32
C PRO A 75 -1.86 -31.83 0.35
N PHE A 76 -2.07 -30.91 -0.59
CA PHE A 76 -3.25 -30.03 -0.68
C PHE A 76 -4.58 -30.78 -0.89
N THR A 77 -4.55 -32.07 -1.23
CA THR A 77 -5.74 -32.92 -1.39
C THR A 77 -6.07 -33.73 -0.13
N ARG A 78 -5.41 -33.49 1.01
CA ARG A 78 -5.50 -34.29 2.23
C ARG A 78 -5.68 -33.40 3.48
N PRO A 79 -6.36 -33.87 4.55
CA PRO A 79 -6.37 -33.15 5.82
C PRO A 79 -4.93 -32.99 6.34
N PRO A 80 -4.57 -31.83 6.95
CA PRO A 80 -5.48 -30.82 7.49
C PRO A 80 -5.77 -29.61 6.57
N TYR A 81 -5.43 -29.65 5.28
CA TYR A 81 -5.75 -28.53 4.37
C TYR A 81 -7.26 -28.26 4.31
N GLY A 82 -7.62 -26.97 4.27
CA GLY A 82 -9.01 -26.50 4.30
C GLY A 82 -9.72 -26.58 5.66
N MET A 83 -9.07 -27.03 6.76
CA MET A 83 -9.69 -27.24 8.07
C MET A 83 -10.44 -26.04 8.69
N THR A 84 -10.04 -24.78 8.45
CA THR A 84 -10.61 -23.62 9.17
C THR A 84 -11.87 -23.03 8.54
N PHE A 85 -12.08 -23.22 7.23
CA PHE A 85 -13.25 -22.65 6.53
C PHE A 85 -14.02 -23.65 5.67
N TYR A 86 -13.34 -24.50 4.89
CA TYR A 86 -14.00 -25.50 4.06
C TYR A 86 -14.31 -26.78 4.85
N HIS A 87 -13.56 -27.04 5.92
CA HIS A 87 -13.58 -28.25 6.75
C HIS A 87 -13.30 -29.55 5.98
N HIS A 88 -12.75 -29.43 4.77
CA HIS A 88 -12.23 -30.50 3.93
C HIS A 88 -11.21 -29.92 2.93
N PRO A 89 -10.30 -30.75 2.37
CA PRO A 89 -9.33 -30.29 1.38
C PRO A 89 -10.02 -29.93 0.07
N THR A 90 -9.68 -28.77 -0.50
CA THR A 90 -10.21 -28.29 -1.79
C THR A 90 -9.15 -28.20 -2.89
N GLY A 91 -7.90 -28.58 -2.61
CA GLY A 91 -6.75 -28.34 -3.48
C GLY A 91 -6.07 -26.99 -3.28
N ARG A 92 -6.63 -26.08 -2.47
CA ARG A 92 -5.96 -24.86 -2.01
C ARG A 92 -4.81 -25.20 -1.05
N ALA A 93 -3.66 -24.56 -1.25
CA ALA A 93 -2.50 -24.69 -0.38
C ALA A 93 -2.63 -23.79 0.87
N SER A 94 -3.62 -24.04 1.71
CA SER A 94 -3.85 -23.30 2.97
C SER A 94 -4.72 -24.12 3.94
N ASP A 95 -4.79 -23.71 5.21
CA ASP A 95 -5.79 -24.21 6.17
C ASP A 95 -7.21 -23.76 5.81
N GLY A 96 -7.38 -22.81 4.88
CA GLY A 96 -8.68 -22.32 4.45
C GLY A 96 -8.64 -21.58 3.12
N ARG A 97 -9.03 -20.30 3.15
CA ARG A 97 -9.16 -19.42 1.99
C ARG A 97 -7.86 -18.73 1.60
N LEU A 98 -7.68 -18.58 0.30
CA LEU A 98 -6.59 -17.81 -0.33
C LEU A 98 -6.98 -16.33 -0.47
N VAL A 99 -5.99 -15.49 -0.80
CA VAL A 99 -6.19 -14.05 -1.06
C VAL A 99 -7.32 -13.81 -2.07
N ILE A 100 -7.35 -14.59 -3.16
CA ILE A 100 -8.36 -14.47 -4.22
C ILE A 100 -9.79 -14.71 -3.70
N ASP A 101 -10.01 -15.64 -2.78
CA ASP A 101 -11.33 -15.94 -2.21
C ASP A 101 -11.88 -14.75 -1.41
N PHE A 102 -11.00 -14.04 -0.68
CA PHE A 102 -11.36 -12.81 0.02
C PHE A 102 -11.64 -11.66 -0.95
N LEU A 103 -10.87 -11.54 -2.04
CA LEU A 103 -11.09 -10.51 -3.06
C LEU A 103 -12.44 -10.69 -3.78
N VAL A 104 -12.77 -11.91 -4.25
CA VAL A 104 -14.06 -12.16 -4.93
C VAL A 104 -15.24 -11.92 -3.99
N LYS A 105 -15.15 -12.37 -2.74
CA LYS A 105 -16.16 -12.15 -1.71
C LYS A 105 -16.38 -10.66 -1.42
N ALA A 106 -15.31 -9.88 -1.29
CA ALA A 106 -15.38 -8.43 -1.06
C ALA A 106 -15.96 -7.66 -2.25
N LEU A 107 -15.74 -8.13 -3.48
CA LEU A 107 -16.28 -7.56 -4.71
C LEU A 107 -17.72 -8.01 -5.04
N GLY A 108 -18.28 -8.96 -4.27
CA GLY A 108 -19.60 -9.55 -4.53
C GLY A 108 -19.62 -10.45 -5.77
N LEU A 109 -18.47 -10.99 -6.15
CA LEU A 109 -18.30 -11.87 -7.31
C LEU A 109 -18.53 -13.35 -6.93
N PRO A 110 -19.01 -14.19 -7.87
CA PRO A 110 -18.97 -15.63 -7.69
C PRO A 110 -17.52 -16.13 -7.61
N GLU A 111 -17.32 -17.25 -6.92
CA GLU A 111 -16.03 -17.95 -6.93
C GLU A 111 -15.72 -18.45 -8.36
N PRO A 112 -14.47 -18.30 -8.85
CA PRO A 112 -14.07 -18.79 -10.15
C PRO A 112 -14.00 -20.31 -10.17
N THR A 113 -14.34 -20.92 -11.30
CA THR A 113 -14.16 -22.36 -11.51
C THR A 113 -12.68 -22.65 -11.79
N PRO A 114 -12.04 -23.63 -11.12
CA PRO A 114 -10.72 -24.11 -11.52
C PRO A 114 -10.77 -24.59 -12.98
N TYR A 115 -9.87 -24.10 -13.82
CA TYR A 115 -9.86 -24.38 -15.26
C TYR A 115 -10.00 -25.88 -15.59
N LEU A 116 -9.26 -26.75 -14.89
CA LEU A 116 -9.26 -28.19 -15.11
C LEU A 116 -10.56 -28.89 -14.65
N ALA A 117 -11.41 -28.23 -13.86
CA ALA A 117 -12.70 -28.74 -13.43
C ALA A 117 -13.84 -28.47 -14.43
N GLY A 118 -13.71 -27.43 -15.26
CA GLY A 118 -14.73 -27.05 -16.25
C GLY A 118 -14.45 -27.62 -17.65
N LYS A 119 -15.50 -27.78 -18.45
CA LYS A 119 -15.41 -28.32 -19.82
C LYS A 119 -16.22 -27.54 -20.86
N THR A 120 -17.15 -26.70 -20.41
CA THR A 120 -18.14 -26.03 -21.26
C THR A 120 -18.17 -24.53 -20.98
N ALA A 121 -18.74 -23.77 -21.92
CA ALA A 121 -19.01 -22.35 -21.71
C ALA A 121 -19.85 -22.09 -20.46
N ALA A 122 -20.76 -23.01 -20.08
CA ALA A 122 -21.62 -22.86 -18.91
C ALA A 122 -20.83 -22.87 -17.60
N ASP A 123 -19.83 -23.76 -17.49
CA ASP A 123 -18.97 -23.89 -16.31
C ASP A 123 -18.18 -22.60 -16.05
N PHE A 124 -17.67 -21.99 -17.12
CA PHE A 124 -16.79 -20.82 -17.06
C PHE A 124 -17.52 -19.45 -17.07
N ARG A 125 -18.86 -19.41 -17.25
CA ARG A 125 -19.65 -18.15 -17.31
C ARG A 125 -19.42 -17.22 -16.12
N ARG A 126 -19.14 -17.79 -14.94
CA ARG A 126 -18.94 -17.07 -13.67
C ARG A 126 -17.49 -16.64 -13.41
N GLY A 127 -16.55 -17.01 -14.26
CA GLY A 127 -15.12 -16.74 -14.06
C GLY A 127 -14.30 -18.01 -13.91
N VAL A 128 -12.98 -17.88 -14.08
CA VAL A 128 -12.05 -19.02 -14.13
C VAL A 128 -10.77 -18.70 -13.38
N ASN A 129 -10.24 -19.73 -12.72
CA ASN A 129 -8.94 -19.74 -12.08
C ASN A 129 -8.04 -20.69 -12.88
N PHE A 130 -7.09 -20.10 -13.59
CA PHE A 130 -6.08 -20.80 -14.40
C PHE A 130 -4.85 -21.19 -13.58
N ALA A 131 -4.65 -20.55 -12.42
CA ALA A 131 -3.52 -20.77 -11.53
C ALA A 131 -3.35 -22.24 -11.12
N VAL A 132 -2.11 -22.73 -11.07
CA VAL A 132 -1.80 -24.12 -10.69
C VAL A 132 -0.70 -24.18 -9.63
N GLY A 133 -0.91 -24.96 -8.57
CA GLY A 133 0.11 -25.20 -7.55
C GLY A 133 1.44 -25.69 -8.14
N GLY A 134 2.52 -24.95 -7.85
CA GLY A 134 3.87 -25.19 -8.38
C GLY A 134 4.13 -24.71 -9.81
N ALA A 135 3.21 -23.95 -10.43
CA ALA A 135 3.43 -23.34 -11.74
C ALA A 135 4.58 -22.31 -11.71
N THR A 136 5.28 -22.20 -12.84
CA THR A 136 6.38 -21.25 -13.04
C THR A 136 5.95 -20.06 -13.90
N ALA A 137 6.60 -18.91 -13.75
CA ALA A 137 6.44 -17.82 -14.70
C ALA A 137 7.01 -18.23 -16.07
N LEU A 138 8.21 -18.83 -16.07
CA LEU A 138 8.92 -19.27 -17.26
C LEU A 138 8.47 -20.66 -17.71
N ASP A 139 8.61 -20.94 -19.00
CA ASP A 139 8.29 -22.26 -19.54
C ASP A 139 9.28 -23.34 -19.04
N PRO A 140 8.83 -24.55 -18.65
CA PRO A 140 9.71 -25.63 -18.21
C PRO A 140 10.82 -25.98 -19.20
N ALA A 141 10.60 -25.77 -20.51
CA ALA A 141 11.63 -25.94 -21.54
C ALA A 141 12.74 -24.87 -21.46
N PHE A 142 12.40 -23.62 -21.12
CA PHE A 142 13.37 -22.56 -20.88
C PHE A 142 14.20 -22.87 -19.63
N LEU A 143 13.55 -23.19 -18.52
CA LEU A 143 14.20 -23.59 -17.27
C LEU A 143 15.16 -24.78 -17.50
N LYS A 144 14.72 -25.79 -18.26
CA LYS A 144 15.57 -26.94 -18.64
C LYS A 144 16.79 -26.54 -19.45
N SER A 145 16.68 -25.55 -20.35
CA SER A 145 17.84 -25.02 -21.09
C SER A 145 18.85 -24.28 -20.20
N ARG A 146 18.41 -23.83 -19.02
CA ARG A 146 19.23 -23.24 -17.95
C ARG A 146 19.72 -24.25 -16.90
N GLY A 147 19.49 -25.55 -17.12
CA GLY A 147 19.88 -26.62 -16.18
C GLY A 147 18.93 -26.81 -14.99
N MET A 148 17.77 -26.13 -14.98
CA MET A 148 16.78 -26.19 -13.91
C MET A 148 15.63 -27.11 -14.33
N THR A 149 15.07 -27.90 -13.41
CA THR A 149 13.93 -28.78 -13.71
C THR A 149 12.72 -28.35 -12.90
N SER A 150 11.66 -27.89 -13.57
CA SER A 150 10.37 -27.67 -12.91
C SER A 150 9.67 -29.02 -12.66
N SER A 151 9.14 -29.18 -11.46
CA SER A 151 8.31 -30.33 -11.07
C SER A 151 6.92 -30.32 -11.70
N VAL A 152 6.45 -29.17 -12.21
CA VAL A 152 5.08 -29.00 -12.74
C VAL A 152 5.13 -28.56 -14.21
N PRO A 153 4.42 -29.24 -15.13
CA PRO A 153 4.46 -28.95 -16.57
C PRO A 153 3.53 -27.78 -16.98
N VAL A 154 3.40 -26.76 -16.12
CA VAL A 154 2.52 -25.60 -16.31
C VAL A 154 3.29 -24.31 -16.05
N SER A 155 3.21 -23.37 -16.98
CA SER A 155 3.71 -22.02 -16.83
C SER A 155 2.61 -20.96 -16.99
N LEU A 156 2.92 -19.70 -16.69
CA LEU A 156 2.06 -18.57 -17.03
C LEU A 156 1.72 -18.49 -18.54
N SER A 157 2.58 -19.02 -19.43
CA SER A 157 2.31 -19.18 -20.87
C SER A 157 1.28 -20.28 -21.16
N ASN A 158 1.17 -21.33 -20.34
CA ASN A 158 0.05 -22.28 -20.41
C ASN A 158 -1.26 -21.60 -19.99
N GLU A 159 -1.26 -20.92 -18.84
CA GLU A 159 -2.46 -20.27 -18.29
C GLU A 159 -3.00 -19.17 -19.22
N THR A 160 -2.11 -18.40 -19.84
CA THR A 160 -2.47 -17.39 -20.84
C THR A 160 -3.15 -18.00 -22.07
N ARG A 161 -2.75 -19.20 -22.49
CA ARG A 161 -3.43 -19.95 -23.58
C ARG A 161 -4.79 -20.49 -23.12
N TRP A 162 -4.87 -21.06 -21.92
CA TRP A 162 -6.15 -21.50 -21.34
C TRP A 162 -7.17 -20.37 -21.23
N PHE A 163 -6.72 -19.16 -20.89
CA PHE A 163 -7.57 -17.96 -20.96
C PHE A 163 -8.07 -17.67 -22.37
N GLN A 164 -7.21 -17.76 -23.39
CA GLN A 164 -7.62 -17.55 -24.78
C GLN A 164 -8.66 -18.59 -25.21
N ASP A 165 -8.45 -19.87 -24.86
CA ASP A 165 -9.39 -20.97 -25.14
C ASP A 165 -10.74 -20.76 -24.44
N VAL A 166 -10.74 -20.38 -23.15
CA VAL A 166 -11.96 -20.03 -22.41
C VAL A 166 -12.67 -18.82 -23.02
N LEU A 167 -11.93 -17.80 -23.46
CA LEU A 167 -12.53 -16.61 -24.08
C LEU A 167 -13.17 -16.94 -25.43
N GLN A 168 -12.56 -17.83 -26.22
CA GLN A 168 -13.15 -18.39 -27.45
C GLN A 168 -14.42 -19.19 -27.15
N LEU A 169 -14.43 -19.97 -26.07
CA LEU A 169 -15.58 -20.79 -25.66
C LEU A 169 -16.74 -19.93 -25.11
N LEU A 170 -16.45 -18.78 -24.50
CA LEU A 170 -17.46 -17.89 -23.90
C LEU A 170 -18.11 -16.90 -24.87
N GLY A 171 -17.48 -16.57 -26.00
CA GLY A 171 -18.03 -15.62 -26.98
C GLY A 171 -17.68 -16.01 -28.42
N ALA A 172 -18.65 -16.01 -29.33
CA ALA A 172 -18.44 -16.43 -30.71
C ALA A 172 -17.70 -15.34 -31.53
N SER A 173 -18.10 -14.08 -31.34
CA SER A 173 -17.58 -12.91 -32.05
C SER A 173 -16.48 -12.18 -31.28
N ALA A 174 -15.68 -11.37 -31.98
CA ALA A 174 -14.70 -10.48 -31.35
C ALA A 174 -15.37 -9.45 -30.39
N HIS A 175 -16.58 -9.00 -30.71
CA HIS A 175 -17.34 -8.06 -29.88
C HIS A 175 -17.79 -8.68 -28.55
N GLU A 176 -18.25 -9.94 -28.56
CA GLU A 176 -18.62 -10.67 -27.34
C GLU A 176 -17.40 -10.91 -26.45
N LYS A 177 -16.28 -11.38 -27.03
CA LYS A 177 -15.01 -11.59 -26.32
C LYS A 177 -14.53 -10.31 -25.63
N HIS A 178 -14.51 -9.20 -26.37
CA HIS A 178 -14.19 -7.89 -25.82
C HIS A 178 -15.16 -7.47 -24.70
N THR A 179 -16.46 -7.72 -24.85
CA THR A 179 -17.48 -7.39 -23.83
C THR A 179 -17.32 -8.26 -22.56
N ILE A 180 -16.95 -9.53 -22.71
CA ILE A 180 -16.62 -10.43 -21.60
C ILE A 180 -15.39 -9.90 -20.86
N ALA A 181 -14.29 -9.62 -21.56
CA ALA A 181 -13.07 -9.09 -20.94
C ALA A 181 -13.30 -7.71 -20.28
N ALA A 182 -14.01 -6.80 -20.94
CA ALA A 182 -14.30 -5.46 -20.43
C ALA A 182 -15.22 -5.44 -19.20
N SER A 183 -16.02 -6.49 -19.00
CA SER A 183 -16.90 -6.69 -17.82
C SER A 183 -16.27 -7.56 -16.72
N SER A 184 -15.03 -8.01 -16.89
CA SER A 184 -14.33 -8.89 -15.95
C SER A 184 -13.20 -8.16 -15.23
N ILE A 185 -12.86 -8.62 -14.03
CA ILE A 185 -11.59 -8.27 -13.37
C ILE A 185 -10.57 -9.38 -13.62
N PHE A 186 -9.33 -9.01 -13.89
CA PHE A 186 -8.21 -9.92 -14.08
C PHE A 186 -7.30 -9.83 -12.86
N TYR A 187 -6.96 -10.98 -12.26
CA TYR A 187 -6.06 -11.07 -11.11
C TYR A 187 -4.91 -12.02 -11.44
N PHE A 188 -3.73 -11.45 -11.68
CA PHE A 188 -2.48 -12.20 -11.66
C PHE A 188 -2.03 -12.25 -10.20
N GLY A 189 -2.02 -13.44 -9.62
CA GLY A 189 -1.42 -13.73 -8.33
C GLY A 189 0.10 -13.62 -8.36
N GLU A 190 0.74 -14.03 -7.28
CA GLU A 190 2.18 -14.21 -7.31
C GLU A 190 2.53 -15.31 -8.32
N ILE A 191 3.64 -15.10 -9.01
CA ILE A 191 4.22 -16.06 -9.94
C ILE A 191 5.69 -15.70 -10.15
N GLY A 192 6.57 -16.67 -9.93
CA GLY A 192 8.03 -16.51 -10.01
C GLY A 192 8.79 -17.07 -8.81
N PHE A 193 8.14 -17.26 -7.65
CA PHE A 193 8.75 -17.97 -6.51
C PHE A 193 9.27 -19.35 -6.91
N ASN A 194 8.45 -20.13 -7.63
CA ASN A 194 8.82 -21.47 -8.10
C ASN A 194 10.06 -21.43 -9.01
N ASP A 195 10.16 -20.47 -9.92
CA ASP A 195 11.33 -20.26 -10.79
C ASP A 195 12.61 -20.00 -9.95
N TYR A 196 12.51 -19.18 -8.90
CA TYR A 196 13.63 -18.93 -7.98
C TYR A 196 13.98 -20.15 -7.13
N SER A 197 13.00 -20.89 -6.63
CA SER A 197 13.21 -22.12 -5.86
C SER A 197 13.92 -23.19 -6.68
N PHE A 198 13.51 -23.41 -7.95
CA PHE A 198 14.22 -24.31 -8.86
C PHE A 198 15.61 -23.80 -9.25
N ALA A 199 15.81 -22.49 -9.36
CA ALA A 199 17.13 -21.90 -9.62
C ALA A 199 18.10 -22.07 -8.44
N LEU A 200 17.60 -21.96 -7.20
CA LEU A 200 18.36 -22.15 -5.97
C LEU A 200 18.65 -23.64 -5.67
N SER A 201 17.74 -24.53 -6.08
CA SER A 201 17.86 -25.99 -5.89
C SER A 201 18.69 -26.69 -6.98
N ALA A 202 19.11 -25.99 -8.03
CA ALA A 202 19.98 -26.53 -9.07
C ALA A 202 21.40 -26.82 -8.54
N GLY A 203 22.14 -27.72 -9.19
CA GLY A 203 23.48 -28.15 -8.73
C GLY A 203 24.57 -27.06 -8.67
N ASN A 204 24.29 -25.85 -9.16
CA ASN A 204 25.11 -24.64 -9.02
C ASN A 204 24.28 -23.43 -8.55
N GLY A 205 23.14 -23.66 -7.88
CA GLY A 205 22.16 -22.64 -7.53
C GLY A 205 22.70 -21.59 -6.56
N THR A 206 22.47 -20.31 -6.90
CA THR A 206 22.77 -19.15 -6.05
C THR A 206 21.70 -18.08 -6.19
N VAL A 207 21.69 -17.10 -5.28
CA VAL A 207 20.81 -15.92 -5.41
C VAL A 207 21.10 -15.15 -6.69
N ASP A 208 22.34 -15.09 -7.16
CA ASP A 208 22.68 -14.44 -8.43
C ASP A 208 22.09 -15.18 -9.63
N VAL A 209 22.07 -16.52 -9.59
CA VAL A 209 21.39 -17.33 -10.62
C VAL A 209 19.89 -17.07 -10.62
N ALA A 210 19.24 -17.05 -9.45
CA ALA A 210 17.82 -16.73 -9.33
C ALA A 210 17.51 -15.27 -9.77
N ALA A 211 18.33 -14.30 -9.35
CA ALA A 211 18.23 -12.90 -9.76
C ALA A 211 18.39 -12.72 -11.28
N SER A 212 19.20 -13.55 -11.93
CA SER A 212 19.35 -13.53 -13.40
C SER A 212 18.06 -13.87 -14.16
N LEU A 213 17.07 -14.51 -13.52
CA LEU A 213 15.76 -14.81 -14.11
C LEU A 213 14.76 -13.66 -14.00
N VAL A 214 14.99 -12.66 -13.14
CA VAL A 214 14.05 -11.53 -12.94
C VAL A 214 13.64 -10.87 -14.26
N PRO A 215 14.53 -10.52 -15.20
CA PRO A 215 14.13 -9.87 -16.45
C PRO A 215 13.19 -10.73 -17.30
N ASP A 216 13.45 -12.04 -17.39
CA ASP A 216 12.65 -12.97 -18.18
C ASP A 216 11.26 -13.19 -17.53
N ILE A 217 11.22 -13.37 -16.20
CA ILE A 217 9.97 -13.52 -15.42
C ILE A 217 9.07 -12.28 -15.61
N ILE A 218 9.63 -11.08 -15.42
CA ILE A 218 8.89 -9.82 -15.61
C ILE A 218 8.45 -9.64 -17.07
N ALA A 219 9.22 -10.11 -18.05
CA ALA A 219 8.83 -10.08 -19.46
C ALA A 219 7.63 -11.01 -19.76
N VAL A 220 7.58 -12.21 -19.20
CA VAL A 220 6.42 -13.11 -19.37
C VAL A 220 5.18 -12.58 -18.67
N ILE A 221 5.29 -12.06 -17.43
CA ILE A 221 4.18 -11.40 -16.74
C ILE A 221 3.64 -10.22 -17.55
N ARG A 222 4.54 -9.37 -18.07
CA ARG A 222 4.18 -8.25 -18.97
C ARG A 222 3.46 -8.74 -20.23
N SER A 223 3.91 -9.84 -20.83
CA SER A 223 3.28 -10.45 -22.01
C SER A 223 1.86 -10.93 -21.71
N ALA A 224 1.66 -11.68 -20.63
CA ALA A 224 0.35 -12.17 -20.21
C ALA A 224 -0.64 -11.04 -19.89
N VAL A 225 -0.17 -9.99 -19.18
CA VAL A 225 -0.95 -8.77 -18.93
C VAL A 225 -1.30 -8.04 -20.23
N THR A 226 -0.38 -7.98 -21.20
CA THR A 226 -0.64 -7.40 -22.53
C THR A 226 -1.70 -8.19 -23.29
N ALA A 227 -1.69 -9.52 -23.20
CA ALA A 227 -2.66 -10.39 -23.85
C ALA A 227 -4.09 -10.15 -23.33
N VAL A 228 -4.29 -9.99 -22.02
CA VAL A 228 -5.63 -9.67 -21.46
C VAL A 228 -6.07 -8.24 -21.79
N ILE A 229 -5.14 -7.27 -21.85
CA ILE A 229 -5.43 -5.90 -22.32
C ILE A 229 -5.90 -5.93 -23.78
N ALA A 230 -5.19 -6.65 -24.66
CA ALA A 230 -5.55 -6.81 -26.06
C ALA A 230 -6.92 -7.52 -26.24
N ALA A 231 -7.28 -8.41 -25.32
CA ALA A 231 -8.61 -9.03 -25.28
C ALA A 231 -9.75 -8.07 -24.83
N GLY A 232 -9.42 -6.88 -24.31
CA GLY A 232 -10.39 -5.87 -23.86
C GLY A 232 -10.49 -5.69 -22.34
N ALA A 233 -9.55 -6.22 -21.55
CA ALA A 233 -9.58 -6.08 -20.09
C ALA A 233 -9.56 -4.61 -19.65
N ARG A 234 -10.50 -4.22 -18.77
CA ARG A 234 -10.58 -2.87 -18.20
C ARG A 234 -10.01 -2.74 -16.80
N THR A 235 -9.79 -3.83 -16.10
CA THR A 235 -9.17 -3.83 -14.77
C THR A 235 -8.30 -5.07 -14.60
N VAL A 236 -7.02 -4.85 -14.38
CA VAL A 236 -6.00 -5.88 -14.17
C VAL A 236 -5.27 -5.57 -12.87
N VAL A 237 -5.27 -6.54 -11.97
CA VAL A 237 -4.51 -6.54 -10.72
C VAL A 237 -3.38 -7.53 -10.88
N VAL A 238 -2.17 -7.14 -10.50
CA VAL A 238 -0.97 -7.98 -10.57
C VAL A 238 -0.28 -7.94 -9.22
N ALA A 239 -0.25 -9.07 -8.54
CA ALA A 239 0.42 -9.24 -7.26
C ALA A 239 1.94 -9.22 -7.42
N GLY A 240 2.62 -8.65 -6.42
CA GLY A 240 4.05 -8.76 -6.26
C GLY A 240 4.48 -10.04 -5.54
N MET A 241 5.78 -10.31 -5.63
CA MET A 241 6.50 -11.32 -4.90
C MET A 241 6.31 -11.15 -3.38
N ILE A 242 6.22 -12.28 -2.69
CA ILE A 242 6.17 -12.42 -1.23
C ILE A 242 7.55 -12.18 -0.57
N PRO A 243 7.69 -12.03 0.76
CA PRO A 243 9.01 -11.88 1.39
C PRO A 243 9.70 -13.25 1.51
N ILE A 244 10.26 -13.73 0.39
CA ILE A 244 10.88 -15.06 0.21
C ILE A 244 11.81 -15.46 1.36
N GLY A 245 12.60 -14.52 1.89
CA GLY A 245 13.55 -14.79 2.98
C GLY A 245 12.91 -15.11 4.32
N CYS A 246 11.60 -14.86 4.47
CA CYS A 246 10.83 -15.16 5.67
C CYS A 246 10.13 -16.53 5.60
N GLU A 247 10.14 -17.23 4.46
CA GLU A 247 9.47 -18.53 4.37
C GLU A 247 10.22 -19.62 5.15
N PRO A 248 9.53 -20.43 5.99
CA PRO A 248 10.16 -21.48 6.78
C PRO A 248 10.95 -22.51 5.94
N GLU A 249 10.50 -22.80 4.71
CA GLU A 249 11.26 -23.59 3.73
C GLU A 249 12.65 -22.99 3.48
N MET A 250 12.70 -21.71 3.11
CA MET A 250 13.94 -21.02 2.75
C MET A 250 14.90 -20.89 3.93
N LEU A 251 14.35 -20.71 5.13
CA LEU A 251 15.07 -20.68 6.40
C LEU A 251 15.69 -22.04 6.77
N ALA A 252 14.96 -23.14 6.53
CA ALA A 252 15.39 -24.49 6.83
C ALA A 252 16.38 -25.06 5.79
N LEU A 253 16.19 -24.76 4.50
CA LEU A 253 17.05 -25.22 3.40
C LEU A 253 18.38 -24.45 3.32
N PHE A 254 18.36 -23.16 3.66
CA PHE A 254 19.52 -22.29 3.58
C PHE A 254 19.86 -21.67 4.95
N PRO A 255 20.23 -22.49 5.95
CA PRO A 255 20.70 -21.99 7.23
C PRO A 255 22.00 -21.20 7.06
N GLY A 256 22.10 -20.07 7.76
CA GLY A 256 23.18 -19.11 7.63
C GLY A 256 24.20 -19.11 8.76
N GLY A 257 25.19 -18.22 8.62
CA GLY A 257 26.15 -17.86 9.65
C GLY A 257 25.93 -16.43 10.18
N ALA A 258 26.83 -16.00 11.06
CA ALA A 258 26.79 -14.67 11.67
C ALA A 258 26.95 -13.51 10.66
N GLY A 259 26.58 -12.30 11.09
CA GLY A 259 26.65 -11.07 10.29
C GLY A 259 25.27 -10.63 9.82
N ASN A 260 25.19 -10.08 8.61
CA ASN A 260 23.96 -9.55 7.99
C ASN A 260 23.15 -10.60 7.20
N TYR A 261 23.38 -11.89 7.45
CA TYR A 261 22.69 -12.99 6.76
C TYR A 261 21.18 -12.94 7.01
N TYR A 262 20.82 -12.70 8.27
CA TYR A 262 19.45 -12.52 8.73
C TYR A 262 19.23 -11.04 9.07
N ASP A 263 18.06 -10.51 8.71
CA ASP A 263 17.62 -9.21 9.20
C ASP A 263 17.35 -9.28 10.72
N PRO A 264 17.92 -8.37 11.54
CA PRO A 264 17.83 -8.48 13.00
C PRO A 264 16.46 -8.16 13.57
N ALA A 265 15.54 -7.54 12.81
CA ALA A 265 14.20 -7.20 13.27
C ALA A 265 13.18 -8.33 12.98
N SER A 266 13.30 -9.00 11.84
CA SER A 266 12.36 -10.02 11.35
C SER A 266 12.88 -11.45 11.42
N GLY A 267 14.21 -11.66 11.48
CA GLY A 267 14.85 -12.97 11.40
C GLY A 267 14.88 -13.58 9.99
N CYS A 268 14.42 -12.86 8.96
CA CYS A 268 14.36 -13.33 7.58
C CYS A 268 15.73 -13.28 6.88
N ILE A 269 15.96 -14.14 5.89
CA ILE A 269 17.20 -14.16 5.09
C ILE A 269 17.25 -12.92 4.17
N THR A 270 18.17 -11.99 4.48
CA THR A 270 18.27 -10.67 3.82
C THR A 270 18.34 -10.79 2.30
N ARG A 271 19.28 -11.60 1.77
CA ARG A 271 19.51 -11.75 0.32
C ARG A 271 18.34 -12.33 -0.47
N PHE A 272 17.44 -13.06 0.18
CA PHE A 272 16.23 -13.60 -0.48
C PHE A 272 15.11 -12.55 -0.49
N ASN A 273 15.01 -11.71 0.54
CA ASN A 273 14.16 -10.53 0.53
C ASN A 273 14.67 -9.47 -0.48
N ASP A 274 15.99 -9.27 -0.60
CA ASP A 274 16.58 -8.39 -1.63
C ASP A 274 16.18 -8.81 -3.06
N LEU A 275 16.11 -10.11 -3.34
CA LEU A 275 15.62 -10.69 -4.59
C LEU A 275 14.12 -10.44 -4.79
N ALA A 276 13.31 -10.65 -3.75
CA ALA A 276 11.87 -10.37 -3.79
C ALA A 276 11.58 -8.89 -4.04
N GLU A 277 12.32 -7.99 -3.39
CA GLU A 277 12.21 -6.56 -3.62
C GLU A 277 12.73 -6.14 -5.00
N LEU A 278 13.77 -6.81 -5.53
CA LEU A 278 14.23 -6.60 -6.91
C LEU A 278 13.11 -6.96 -7.90
N HIS A 279 12.49 -8.13 -7.77
CA HIS A 279 11.32 -8.53 -8.55
C HIS A 279 10.22 -7.45 -8.43
N ASN A 280 9.87 -7.04 -7.22
CA ASN A 280 8.78 -6.07 -6.98
C ASN A 280 9.06 -4.68 -7.54
N ARG A 281 10.32 -4.22 -7.56
CA ARG A 281 10.73 -2.96 -8.21
C ARG A 281 10.64 -3.05 -9.74
N GLU A 282 11.11 -4.15 -10.33
CA GLU A 282 11.07 -4.35 -11.78
C GLU A 282 9.64 -4.60 -12.30
N LEU A 283 8.83 -5.36 -11.56
CA LEU A 283 7.40 -5.53 -11.83
C LEU A 283 6.66 -4.19 -11.83
N GLN A 284 6.83 -3.37 -10.79
CA GLN A 284 6.19 -2.05 -10.73
C GLN A 284 6.64 -1.12 -11.87
N ARG A 285 7.90 -1.23 -12.33
CA ARG A 285 8.39 -0.52 -13.52
C ARG A 285 7.68 -1.01 -14.79
N ALA A 286 7.58 -2.32 -15.01
CA ALA A 286 6.88 -2.89 -16.15
C ALA A 286 5.38 -2.53 -16.17
N LEU A 287 4.71 -2.57 -15.01
CA LEU A 287 3.31 -2.12 -14.87
C LEU A 287 3.14 -0.61 -15.07
N HIS A 288 4.18 0.20 -14.80
CA HIS A 288 4.18 1.63 -15.13
C HIS A 288 4.37 1.89 -16.63
N GLU A 289 5.19 1.08 -17.31
CA GLU A 289 5.33 1.11 -18.77
C GLU A 289 4.04 0.67 -19.48
N LEU A 290 3.41 -0.41 -19.03
CA LEU A 290 2.12 -0.86 -19.57
C LEU A 290 1.03 0.22 -19.44
N ARG A 291 0.95 0.91 -18.29
CA ARG A 291 0.02 2.04 -18.11
C ARG A 291 0.31 3.20 -19.07
N ARG A 292 1.57 3.47 -19.39
CA ARG A 292 1.96 4.49 -20.39
C ARG A 292 1.69 4.06 -21.83
N ALA A 293 1.77 2.76 -22.12
CA ALA A 293 1.43 2.19 -23.44
C ALA A 293 -0.09 2.12 -23.70
N HIS A 294 -0.91 2.04 -22.65
CA HIS A 294 -2.37 1.90 -22.74
C HIS A 294 -3.14 2.98 -21.93
N PRO A 295 -2.91 4.29 -22.19
CA PRO A 295 -3.51 5.37 -21.42
C PRO A 295 -5.04 5.36 -21.54
N GLY A 296 -5.74 5.39 -20.40
CA GLY A 296 -7.20 5.51 -20.33
C GLY A 296 -8.00 4.25 -20.69
N ALA A 297 -7.39 3.21 -21.26
CA ALA A 297 -8.09 1.97 -21.67
C ALA A 297 -8.24 0.95 -20.54
N THR A 298 -7.18 0.73 -19.74
CA THR A 298 -7.15 -0.32 -18.72
C THR A 298 -6.58 0.18 -17.39
N ALA A 299 -7.29 -0.10 -16.30
CA ALA A 299 -6.81 0.09 -14.95
C ALA A 299 -5.85 -1.05 -14.55
N VAL A 300 -4.56 -0.92 -14.87
CA VAL A 300 -3.51 -1.84 -14.39
C VAL A 300 -3.04 -1.42 -13.00
N ARG A 301 -3.04 -2.34 -12.04
CA ARG A 301 -2.84 -2.09 -10.61
C ARG A 301 -1.87 -3.12 -10.02
N TYR A 302 -0.91 -2.65 -9.22
CA TYR A 302 -0.03 -3.51 -8.42
C TYR A 302 -0.75 -3.89 -7.11
N ALA A 303 -0.66 -5.15 -6.69
CA ALA A 303 -1.10 -5.63 -5.38
C ALA A 303 0.12 -6.05 -4.55
N ASP A 304 0.24 -5.48 -3.35
CA ASP A 304 1.40 -5.70 -2.48
C ASP A 304 1.12 -6.86 -1.51
N LEU A 305 1.79 -7.99 -1.74
CA LEU A 305 1.79 -9.15 -0.85
C LEU A 305 2.94 -9.04 0.17
N TYR A 306 4.09 -8.52 -0.26
CA TYR A 306 5.30 -8.35 0.55
C TYR A 306 5.04 -7.56 1.83
N GLY A 307 4.55 -6.32 1.71
CA GLY A 307 4.43 -5.38 2.85
C GLY A 307 3.60 -5.92 4.03
N PRO A 308 2.37 -6.43 3.80
CA PRO A 308 1.53 -6.99 4.86
C PRO A 308 2.15 -8.22 5.55
N VAL A 309 2.80 -9.12 4.80
CA VAL A 309 3.43 -10.32 5.37
C VAL A 309 4.69 -9.96 6.14
N ALA A 310 5.58 -9.13 5.57
CA ALA A 310 6.80 -8.68 6.25
C ALA A 310 6.50 -7.95 7.56
N ALA A 311 5.44 -7.12 7.60
CA ALA A 311 4.99 -6.46 8.83
C ALA A 311 4.42 -7.44 9.86
N ALA A 312 3.66 -8.46 9.42
CA ALA A 312 3.18 -9.53 10.28
C ALA A 312 4.32 -10.40 10.85
N VAL A 313 5.41 -10.58 10.11
CA VAL A 313 6.58 -11.31 10.58
C VAL A 313 7.42 -10.50 11.57
N ALA A 314 7.61 -9.19 11.32
CA ALA A 314 8.38 -8.32 12.21
C ALA A 314 7.63 -7.97 13.52
N SER A 315 6.31 -7.81 13.46
CA SER A 315 5.46 -7.39 14.59
C SER A 315 4.27 -8.33 14.83
N PRO A 316 4.44 -9.65 15.00
CA PRO A 316 3.34 -10.63 14.94
C PRO A 316 2.18 -10.32 15.88
N LYS A 317 2.47 -9.89 17.12
CA LYS A 317 1.46 -9.55 18.12
C LYS A 317 0.56 -8.38 17.70
N GLU A 318 1.05 -7.43 16.92
CA GLU A 318 0.24 -6.30 16.42
C GLU A 318 -0.79 -6.75 15.37
N TYR A 319 -0.50 -7.86 14.68
CA TYR A 319 -1.35 -8.45 13.65
C TYR A 319 -2.18 -9.66 14.15
N GLY A 320 -2.03 -10.04 15.42
CA GLY A 320 -2.77 -11.14 16.06
C GLY A 320 -2.10 -12.51 15.96
N PHE A 321 -0.84 -12.57 15.56
CA PHE A 321 -0.05 -13.79 15.47
C PHE A 321 0.78 -14.07 16.74
N GLY A 322 1.16 -15.33 16.92
CA GLY A 322 1.94 -15.83 18.07
C GLY A 322 3.43 -15.46 18.03
N SER A 323 4.20 -15.99 18.96
CA SER A 323 5.64 -15.65 19.13
C SER A 323 6.58 -16.24 18.07
N SER A 324 6.12 -17.17 17.24
CA SER A 324 6.94 -17.87 16.25
C SER A 324 6.47 -17.58 14.81
N PRO A 325 6.59 -16.34 14.30
CA PRO A 325 6.10 -15.96 12.98
C PRO A 325 6.80 -16.69 11.82
N LEU A 326 8.03 -17.16 12.04
CA LEU A 326 8.85 -17.91 11.09
C LEU A 326 8.67 -19.44 11.18
N ALA A 327 7.70 -19.93 11.94
CA ALA A 327 7.38 -21.35 12.03
C ALA A 327 6.16 -21.70 11.18
N ALA A 328 6.22 -22.82 10.45
CA ALA A 328 5.08 -23.41 9.79
C ALA A 328 4.08 -23.96 10.83
N CYS A 329 2.79 -23.62 10.72
CA CYS A 329 1.80 -24.19 11.64
C CYS A 329 1.67 -25.72 11.46
N CYS A 330 1.56 -26.18 10.22
CA CYS A 330 1.42 -27.58 9.84
C CYS A 330 2.71 -28.07 9.19
N GLY A 331 3.40 -29.04 9.77
CA GLY A 331 4.71 -29.41 9.24
C GLY A 331 5.35 -30.59 9.94
N SER A 332 6.62 -30.81 9.64
CA SER A 332 7.48 -31.78 10.31
C SER A 332 8.91 -31.25 10.31
N GLY A 333 9.74 -31.68 11.27
CA GLY A 333 11.10 -31.17 11.45
C GLY A 333 11.32 -30.49 12.80
N GLY A 334 10.25 -29.98 13.43
CA GLY A 334 10.29 -29.37 14.76
C GLY A 334 10.91 -27.96 14.77
N GLU A 335 11.20 -27.46 15.98
CA GLU A 335 11.74 -26.11 16.19
C GLU A 335 13.07 -25.88 15.45
N PRO A 336 13.33 -24.66 14.93
CA PRO A 336 12.53 -23.44 15.09
C PRO A 336 11.50 -23.18 13.98
N TYR A 337 11.53 -23.94 12.87
CA TYR A 337 10.78 -23.62 11.65
C TYR A 337 9.61 -24.57 11.35
N ASN A 338 9.55 -25.73 12.03
CA ASN A 338 8.63 -26.82 11.78
C ASN A 338 8.62 -27.32 10.31
N PHE A 339 9.78 -27.21 9.64
CA PHE A 339 9.97 -27.61 8.25
C PHE A 339 11.15 -28.57 8.10
N ASN A 340 10.99 -29.57 7.23
CA ASN A 340 11.95 -30.65 7.05
C ASN A 340 12.79 -30.38 5.79
N ALA A 341 14.00 -29.85 6.00
CA ALA A 341 14.93 -29.50 4.91
C ALA A 341 15.36 -30.69 4.02
N ASN A 342 15.15 -31.94 4.46
CA ASN A 342 15.40 -33.13 3.64
C ASN A 342 14.19 -33.55 2.79
N PHE A 343 13.08 -32.80 2.84
CA PHE A 343 11.82 -33.09 2.15
C PHE A 343 11.24 -34.50 2.45
N THR A 344 11.58 -35.08 3.62
CA THR A 344 11.11 -36.41 4.03
C THR A 344 9.77 -36.39 4.78
N GLY A 345 9.25 -35.20 5.10
CA GLY A 345 7.94 -35.02 5.73
C GLY A 345 7.42 -33.60 5.54
N PHE A 346 6.12 -33.50 5.24
CA PHE A 346 5.41 -32.26 4.92
C PHE A 346 4.12 -32.16 5.75
N CYS A 347 3.44 -31.02 5.74
CA CYS A 347 2.03 -30.97 6.16
C CYS A 347 1.20 -32.07 5.46
N ALA A 348 0.25 -32.68 6.18
CA ALA A 348 -0.58 -33.81 5.73
C ALA A 348 0.17 -35.14 5.46
N THR A 349 1.42 -35.30 5.92
CA THR A 349 2.15 -36.59 5.90
C THR A 349 2.19 -37.25 7.28
N PRO A 350 2.40 -38.59 7.39
CA PRO A 350 2.50 -39.27 8.68
C PRO A 350 3.62 -38.67 9.55
N GLY A 351 3.31 -38.36 10.81
CA GLY A 351 4.25 -37.70 11.74
C GLY A 351 4.29 -36.17 11.63
N SER A 352 3.53 -35.55 10.72
CA SER A 352 3.33 -34.11 10.72
C SER A 352 2.39 -33.65 11.85
N THR A 353 2.61 -32.43 12.34
CA THR A 353 1.84 -31.81 13.43
C THR A 353 1.26 -30.48 12.99
N VAL A 354 0.09 -30.12 13.54
CA VAL A 354 -0.51 -28.78 13.44
C VAL A 354 -0.22 -28.02 14.74
N CYS A 355 0.05 -26.73 14.64
CA CYS A 355 0.40 -25.86 15.76
C CYS A 355 -0.70 -25.82 16.84
N ALA A 356 -0.30 -25.86 18.11
CA ALA A 356 -1.20 -26.03 19.25
C ALA A 356 -2.16 -24.84 19.45
N ASP A 357 -1.67 -23.61 19.21
CA ASP A 357 -2.47 -22.38 19.32
C ASP A 357 -3.48 -22.20 18.15
N GLY A 358 -3.36 -23.05 17.11
CA GLY A 358 -4.23 -23.10 15.95
C GLY A 358 -3.78 -22.22 14.77
N PRO A 359 -4.28 -22.48 13.54
CA PRO A 359 -3.77 -21.83 12.34
C PRO A 359 -3.96 -20.31 12.32
N SER A 360 -4.95 -19.78 13.03
CA SER A 360 -5.23 -18.34 13.10
C SER A 360 -4.14 -17.51 13.79
N SER A 361 -3.27 -18.13 14.58
CA SER A 361 -2.13 -17.47 15.24
C SER A 361 -0.79 -17.64 14.52
N SER A 362 -0.75 -18.30 13.36
CA SER A 362 0.48 -18.51 12.58
C SER A 362 0.46 -17.73 11.27
N VAL A 363 1.63 -17.24 10.84
CA VAL A 363 1.78 -16.54 9.55
C VAL A 363 1.81 -17.55 8.40
N SER A 364 2.73 -18.51 8.48
CA SER A 364 2.90 -19.61 7.52
C SER A 364 2.03 -20.81 7.89
N TRP A 365 1.40 -21.41 6.89
CA TRP A 365 0.63 -22.64 7.03
C TRP A 365 1.53 -23.86 7.01
N ASP A 366 2.27 -24.10 5.93
CA ASP A 366 3.03 -25.34 5.69
C ASP A 366 4.53 -25.15 5.43
N GLY A 367 5.02 -23.91 5.58
CA GLY A 367 6.40 -23.51 5.34
C GLY A 367 6.67 -22.92 3.96
N ILE A 368 5.67 -22.97 3.07
CA ILE A 368 5.72 -22.39 1.71
C ILE A 368 4.52 -21.46 1.48
N HIS A 369 3.36 -21.80 2.05
CA HIS A 369 2.11 -21.08 1.85
C HIS A 369 1.58 -20.45 3.14
N TYR A 370 0.64 -19.52 2.99
CA TYR A 370 0.08 -18.75 4.10
C TYR A 370 -1.21 -19.33 4.69
N THR A 371 -1.41 -19.04 5.98
CA THR A 371 -2.66 -19.34 6.67
C THR A 371 -3.82 -18.49 6.14
N GLU A 372 -5.06 -18.91 6.35
CA GLU A 372 -6.24 -18.11 6.05
C GLU A 372 -6.19 -16.74 6.74
N ALA A 373 -5.63 -16.67 7.96
CA ALA A 373 -5.47 -15.41 8.70
C ALA A 373 -4.54 -14.42 7.98
N THR A 374 -3.39 -14.90 7.48
CA THR A 374 -2.46 -14.11 6.68
C THR A 374 -3.04 -13.75 5.31
N ASN A 375 -3.70 -14.69 4.63
CA ASN A 375 -4.40 -14.43 3.36
C ASN A 375 -5.49 -13.35 3.51
N LYS A 376 -6.20 -13.34 4.64
CA LYS A 376 -7.19 -12.30 5.00
C LYS A 376 -6.54 -10.95 5.26
N LEU A 377 -5.38 -10.91 5.93
CA LEU A 377 -4.60 -9.69 6.17
C LEU A 377 -4.13 -9.07 4.85
N VAL A 378 -3.52 -9.88 3.97
CA VAL A 378 -3.08 -9.47 2.63
C VAL A 378 -4.24 -8.98 1.79
N ALA A 379 -5.35 -9.74 1.71
CA ALA A 379 -6.53 -9.31 0.97
C ALA A 379 -7.13 -8.00 1.50
N ARG A 380 -7.17 -7.81 2.83
CA ARG A 380 -7.58 -6.53 3.44
C ARG A 380 -6.68 -5.39 2.98
N ALA A 381 -5.36 -5.57 2.99
CA ALA A 381 -4.42 -4.53 2.53
C ALA A 381 -4.59 -4.18 1.04
N ILE A 382 -4.86 -5.17 0.18
CA ILE A 382 -5.14 -4.95 -1.25
C ILE A 382 -6.46 -4.17 -1.46
N LEU A 383 -7.47 -4.41 -0.61
CA LEU A 383 -8.79 -3.78 -0.66
C LEU A 383 -8.82 -2.38 -0.04
N THR A 384 -8.03 -2.11 1.00
CA THR A 384 -7.99 -0.79 1.67
C THR A 384 -7.03 0.20 1.02
N ARG A 385 -6.04 -0.26 0.25
CA ARG A 385 -5.23 0.62 -0.61
C ARG A 385 -6.07 1.13 -1.81
N PRO A 386 -5.74 2.28 -2.42
CA PRO A 386 -6.48 2.86 -3.57
C PRO A 386 -6.44 2.02 -4.84
N THR A 387 -5.70 0.92 -4.80
CA THR A 387 -5.49 -0.05 -5.88
C THR A 387 -6.81 -0.48 -6.52
N LEU A 388 -7.91 -0.56 -5.77
CA LEU A 388 -9.23 -0.92 -6.30
C LEU A 388 -10.26 0.24 -6.32
N ALA A 389 -9.89 1.43 -5.86
CA ALA A 389 -10.63 2.66 -6.10
C ALA A 389 -10.38 3.18 -7.54
N GLU A 390 -11.31 3.97 -8.09
CA GLU A 390 -11.41 4.21 -9.54
C GLU A 390 -10.20 4.95 -10.16
N PRO A 391 -9.91 4.74 -11.45
CA PRO A 391 -9.25 5.74 -12.28
C PRO A 391 -10.28 6.77 -12.74
N VAL A 392 -10.12 8.03 -12.35
CA VAL A 392 -10.75 9.16 -13.05
C VAL A 392 -9.99 9.36 -14.36
N THR A 393 -10.69 9.44 -15.48
CA THR A 393 -10.10 9.66 -16.80
C THR A 393 -9.64 11.11 -16.96
N THR A 394 -8.33 11.34 -17.04
CA THR A 394 -7.75 12.57 -17.59
C THR A 394 -6.67 12.23 -18.61
N GLY A 395 -6.62 13.00 -19.70
CA GLY A 395 -5.69 12.80 -20.80
C GLY A 395 -4.23 13.06 -20.41
N SER A 396 -3.32 12.37 -21.09
CA SER A 396 -1.87 12.46 -20.85
C SER A 396 -1.30 13.84 -21.19
N ILE A 397 -0.64 14.47 -20.23
CA ILE A 397 0.44 15.42 -20.49
C ILE A 397 1.69 14.88 -19.78
N SER A 398 2.81 14.82 -20.51
CA SER A 398 4.09 14.34 -19.99
C SER A 398 4.76 15.40 -19.14
N MET A 399 4.87 15.15 -17.83
CA MET A 399 5.77 15.91 -16.94
C MET A 399 6.81 14.99 -16.31
N THR A 400 8.03 15.52 -16.17
CA THR A 400 9.18 14.82 -15.60
C THR A 400 8.97 14.51 -14.11
N PRO A 401 9.64 13.49 -13.55
CA PRO A 401 9.24 12.91 -12.27
C PRO A 401 9.53 13.85 -11.08
N PHE A 402 8.46 14.24 -10.38
CA PHE A 402 8.55 14.78 -9.02
C PHE A 402 8.85 13.66 -8.00
N SER A 403 9.46 14.06 -6.89
CA SER A 403 10.08 13.18 -5.89
C SER A 403 9.08 12.26 -5.15
N PRO A 404 9.45 11.04 -4.72
CA PRO A 404 8.54 10.05 -4.10
C PRO A 404 7.79 10.46 -2.82
N HIS A 405 8.07 11.64 -2.25
CA HIS A 405 7.45 12.14 -1.02
C HIS A 405 5.95 12.46 -1.18
N LEU A 406 5.49 12.87 -2.37
CA LEU A 406 4.07 13.10 -2.67
C LEU A 406 3.21 11.82 -2.56
N VAL A 407 3.81 10.65 -2.76
CA VAL A 407 3.10 9.35 -2.67
C VAL A 407 2.89 8.95 -1.20
N ALA A 408 3.82 9.31 -0.31
CA ALA A 408 3.70 9.05 1.13
C ALA A 408 2.61 9.91 1.80
N ALA A 409 2.52 11.19 1.42
CA ALA A 409 1.43 12.07 1.87
C ALA A 409 0.04 11.53 1.47
N ALA A 410 -0.08 10.97 0.25
CA ALA A 410 -1.30 10.29 -0.19
C ALA A 410 -1.60 9.03 0.63
N ALA A 411 -0.58 8.23 0.99
CA ALA A 411 -0.76 7.01 1.80
C ALA A 411 -1.25 7.30 3.22
N ALA A 412 -0.73 8.34 3.89
CA ALA A 412 -1.22 8.80 5.19
C ALA A 412 -2.71 9.18 5.11
N LEU A 413 -3.08 9.93 4.08
CA LEU A 413 -4.46 10.33 3.72
C LEU A 413 -5.47 9.16 3.73
N LEU A 414 -5.03 7.97 3.36
CA LEU A 414 -5.88 6.79 3.22
C LEU A 414 -6.03 6.01 4.52
N GLY A 415 -5.01 6.01 5.38
CA GLY A 415 -5.15 5.54 6.76
C GLY A 415 -6.21 6.33 7.52
N LEU A 416 -6.29 7.64 7.25
CA LEU A 416 -7.26 8.57 7.85
C LEU A 416 -8.70 8.35 7.37
N LEU A 417 -8.86 8.05 6.07
CA LEU A 417 -10.16 7.64 5.53
C LEU A 417 -10.60 6.28 6.11
N ALA A 418 -9.66 5.38 6.42
CA ALA A 418 -9.97 4.11 7.06
C ALA A 418 -10.39 4.28 8.53
N THR A 419 -9.73 5.13 9.32
CA THR A 419 -10.07 5.35 10.74
C THR A 419 -11.36 6.17 10.91
N ALA A 420 -11.57 7.23 10.11
CA ALA A 420 -12.79 8.03 10.13
C ALA A 420 -14.05 7.28 9.66
N VAL A 421 -13.89 6.17 8.93
CA VAL A 421 -14.99 5.28 8.50
C VAL A 421 -15.16 4.07 9.43
N ALA A 422 -14.11 3.67 10.16
CA ALA A 422 -14.17 2.58 11.15
C ALA A 422 -14.76 3.02 12.50
N GLY A 423 -14.56 4.28 12.90
CA GLY A 423 -15.32 4.88 14.00
C GLY A 423 -16.76 5.12 13.58
N GLY A 424 -17.73 4.45 14.22
CA GLY A 424 -19.14 4.48 13.84
C GLY A 424 -19.80 5.86 13.98
N GLY A 425 -19.67 6.70 12.94
CA GLY A 425 -20.23 8.05 12.96
C GLY A 425 -20.05 8.79 11.64
N THR A 426 -20.91 8.53 10.66
CA THR A 426 -20.94 9.24 9.36
C THR A 426 -21.49 10.68 9.48
N GLY A 427 -20.97 11.46 10.44
CA GLY A 427 -21.41 12.82 10.77
C GLY A 427 -20.64 13.50 11.91
N ALA A 428 -19.42 13.07 12.27
CA ALA A 428 -18.73 13.52 13.48
C ALA A 428 -18.12 14.94 13.44
N TYR A 429 -17.61 15.39 12.28
CA TYR A 429 -16.88 16.67 12.17
C TYR A 429 -17.73 17.76 11.50
N THR A 430 -17.52 19.01 11.93
CA THR A 430 -18.21 20.19 11.38
C THR A 430 -17.28 21.19 10.67
N ARG A 431 -15.97 21.09 10.92
CA ARG A 431 -14.92 22.03 10.50
C ARG A 431 -13.58 21.31 10.31
N VAL A 432 -12.67 21.94 9.56
CA VAL A 432 -11.28 21.49 9.40
C VAL A 432 -10.31 22.61 9.76
N PHE A 433 -9.39 22.37 10.71
CA PHE A 433 -8.25 23.24 10.95
C PHE A 433 -7.00 22.58 10.39
N SER A 434 -6.16 23.33 9.67
CA SER A 434 -5.04 22.74 8.94
C SER A 434 -3.77 23.58 9.07
N PHE A 435 -2.66 22.93 9.41
CA PHE A 435 -1.32 23.48 9.58
C PHE A 435 -0.35 22.83 8.57
N GLY A 436 0.86 23.36 8.43
CA GLY A 436 1.93 22.76 7.64
C GLY A 436 2.51 23.71 6.58
N ASP A 437 3.11 23.14 5.54
CA ASP A 437 3.87 23.86 4.54
C ASP A 437 3.15 23.98 3.16
N SER A 438 3.92 24.20 2.09
CA SER A 438 3.53 24.15 0.68
C SER A 438 2.66 22.95 0.26
N LEU A 439 2.81 21.77 0.88
CA LEU A 439 2.00 20.60 0.56
C LEU A 439 0.55 20.70 1.09
N THR A 440 0.29 21.65 1.98
CA THR A 440 -1.00 21.84 2.66
C THR A 440 -1.56 23.27 2.51
N ASP A 441 -0.75 24.24 2.08
CA ASP A 441 -1.16 25.64 1.85
C ASP A 441 -2.20 25.77 0.73
N THR A 442 -3.44 26.11 1.12
CA THR A 442 -4.57 26.28 0.21
C THR A 442 -4.65 27.64 -0.51
N GLY A 443 -3.71 28.55 -0.25
CA GLY A 443 -3.55 29.82 -0.97
C GLY A 443 -2.95 31.00 -0.17
N ASN A 444 -2.55 30.79 1.09
CA ASN A 444 -1.93 31.81 1.94
C ASN A 444 -0.67 32.41 1.32
N ALA A 445 0.14 31.62 0.59
CA ALA A 445 1.32 32.11 -0.11
C ALA A 445 1.06 33.31 -1.04
N LEU A 446 -0.13 33.45 -1.66
CA LEU A 446 -0.45 34.62 -2.50
C LEU A 446 -0.47 35.95 -1.72
N HIS A 447 -0.69 35.87 -0.41
CA HIS A 447 -0.91 37.02 0.46
C HIS A 447 0.36 37.44 1.23
N LEU A 448 1.50 36.78 1.00
CA LEU A 448 2.78 37.12 1.62
C LEU A 448 3.57 38.19 0.83
N PRO A 449 4.02 39.28 1.48
CA PRO A 449 4.81 40.33 0.82
C PRO A 449 6.21 39.90 0.36
N SER A 450 6.78 38.87 1.00
CA SER A 450 8.23 38.57 0.99
C SER A 450 8.73 37.85 -0.27
N THR A 451 7.84 37.42 -1.19
CA THR A 451 8.21 36.68 -2.41
C THR A 451 8.29 37.57 -3.66
N GLY A 452 9.05 38.66 -3.59
CA GLY A 452 9.53 39.39 -4.78
C GLY A 452 8.46 39.84 -5.79
N GLY A 453 7.29 40.29 -5.32
CA GLY A 453 6.19 40.68 -6.19
C GLY A 453 5.32 39.51 -6.65
N GLY A 454 4.49 39.01 -5.73
CA GLY A 454 3.40 38.07 -6.00
C GLY A 454 3.75 36.60 -5.76
N GLY A 455 3.50 36.12 -4.55
CA GLY A 455 3.18 34.71 -4.21
C GLY A 455 4.13 33.59 -4.66
N GLY A 456 5.41 33.87 -4.87
CA GLY A 456 6.42 32.87 -5.24
C GLY A 456 6.13 32.16 -6.58
N PRO A 457 6.70 30.96 -6.82
CA PRO A 457 6.42 30.19 -8.04
C PRO A 457 4.94 29.84 -8.21
N ALA A 458 4.22 29.60 -7.11
CA ALA A 458 2.83 29.17 -7.08
C ALA A 458 1.79 30.24 -7.45
N SER A 459 2.23 31.48 -7.72
CA SER A 459 1.39 32.57 -8.25
C SER A 459 1.31 32.60 -9.77
N ARG A 460 2.04 31.73 -10.48
CA ARG A 460 2.16 31.72 -11.95
C ARG A 460 1.81 30.34 -12.52
N PRO A 461 1.42 30.23 -13.81
CA PRO A 461 1.26 28.92 -14.46
C PRO A 461 2.56 28.09 -14.39
N PRO A 462 2.49 26.75 -14.31
CA PRO A 462 1.31 25.90 -14.46
C PRO A 462 0.50 25.68 -13.17
N TYR A 463 0.82 26.36 -12.07
CA TYR A 463 0.10 26.17 -10.80
C TYR A 463 -1.39 26.52 -10.93
N GLY A 464 -2.26 25.65 -10.42
CA GLY A 464 -3.72 25.75 -10.54
C GLY A 464 -4.33 25.53 -11.95
N GLU A 465 -3.55 25.20 -12.98
CA GLU A 465 -4.00 25.04 -14.37
C GLU A 465 -5.04 23.94 -14.62
N THR A 466 -4.94 22.77 -13.97
CA THR A 466 -5.79 21.60 -14.29
C THR A 466 -7.16 21.65 -13.63
N PHE A 467 -7.26 22.25 -12.44
CA PHE A 467 -8.53 22.34 -11.70
C PHE A 467 -9.08 23.78 -11.61
N PHE A 468 -8.28 24.73 -11.14
CA PHE A 468 -8.74 26.10 -10.88
C PHE A 468 -8.71 27.02 -12.11
N ARG A 469 -8.03 26.59 -13.19
CA ARG A 469 -7.78 27.36 -14.43
C ARG A 469 -7.05 28.69 -14.22
N ARG A 470 -6.45 28.89 -13.06
CA ARG A 470 -5.62 30.04 -12.68
C ARG A 470 -4.74 29.68 -11.48
N PRO A 471 -3.61 30.37 -11.28
CA PRO A 471 -2.83 30.25 -10.05
C PRO A 471 -3.64 30.60 -8.81
N THR A 472 -3.39 29.85 -7.74
CA THR A 472 -4.09 29.97 -6.44
C THR A 472 -3.14 30.01 -5.25
N GLY A 473 -1.82 30.07 -5.47
CA GLY A 473 -0.80 29.99 -4.40
C GLY A 473 -0.48 28.58 -3.93
N ARG A 474 -1.24 27.58 -4.39
CA ARG A 474 -1.02 26.15 -4.09
C ARG A 474 0.18 25.63 -4.85
N ALA A 475 1.03 24.85 -4.20
CA ALA A 475 2.15 24.14 -4.85
C ALA A 475 1.69 22.90 -5.64
N SER A 476 0.62 23.05 -6.43
CA SER A 476 -0.04 22.02 -7.24
C SER A 476 -0.58 22.64 -8.54
N ASP A 477 -0.70 21.83 -9.59
CA ASP A 477 -1.41 22.17 -10.82
C ASP A 477 -2.95 22.26 -10.60
N GLY A 478 -3.43 21.86 -9.42
CA GLY A 478 -4.83 21.97 -9.04
C GLY A 478 -5.03 21.85 -7.54
N ARG A 479 -5.62 20.73 -7.12
CA ARG A 479 -5.96 20.44 -5.73
C ARG A 479 -4.78 19.91 -4.93
N LEU A 480 -4.86 20.04 -3.61
CA LEU A 480 -3.95 19.49 -2.61
C LEU A 480 -4.60 18.35 -1.84
N ALA A 481 -3.81 17.57 -1.11
CA ALA A 481 -4.28 16.42 -0.34
C ALA A 481 -5.42 16.79 0.65
N VAL A 482 -5.34 17.97 1.27
CA VAL A 482 -6.38 18.50 2.17
C VAL A 482 -7.75 18.68 1.49
N ASP A 483 -7.81 19.02 0.19
CA ASP A 483 -9.08 19.13 -0.54
C ASP A 483 -9.78 17.78 -0.65
N PHE A 484 -9.01 16.72 -0.93
CA PHE A 484 -9.55 15.36 -1.05
C PHE A 484 -10.03 14.80 0.29
N ILE A 485 -9.37 15.13 1.41
CA ILE A 485 -9.88 14.81 2.76
C ILE A 485 -11.24 15.50 2.97
N VAL A 486 -11.30 16.81 2.75
CA VAL A 486 -12.52 17.63 2.93
C VAL A 486 -13.67 17.08 2.09
N GLU A 487 -13.44 16.84 0.79
CA GLU A 487 -14.45 16.31 -0.14
C GLU A 487 -14.95 14.92 0.29
N ALA A 488 -14.04 14.01 0.67
CA ALA A 488 -14.40 12.65 1.07
C ALA A 488 -15.21 12.61 2.37
N LEU A 489 -14.91 13.51 3.32
CA LEU A 489 -15.68 13.70 4.56
C LEU A 489 -16.93 14.58 4.36
N ARG A 490 -17.19 15.06 3.14
CA ARG A 490 -18.31 15.97 2.79
C ARG A 490 -18.33 17.28 3.61
N LEU A 491 -17.16 17.71 4.05
CA LEU A 491 -16.96 18.98 4.73
C LEU A 491 -16.87 20.12 3.70
N ARG A 492 -16.91 21.36 4.16
CA ARG A 492 -16.58 22.52 3.32
C ARG A 492 -15.11 22.86 3.47
N HIS A 493 -14.49 23.33 2.39
CA HIS A 493 -13.07 23.68 2.40
C HIS A 493 -12.81 24.80 3.42
N PRO A 494 -11.76 24.67 4.23
CA PRO A 494 -11.34 25.73 5.13
C PRO A 494 -10.85 26.95 4.34
N ALA A 495 -11.06 28.15 4.88
CA ALA A 495 -10.52 29.37 4.28
C ALA A 495 -8.99 29.46 4.52
N PRO A 496 -8.17 29.90 3.56
CA PRO A 496 -6.80 30.31 3.84
C PRO A 496 -6.83 31.53 4.78
N TYR A 497 -6.15 31.44 5.92
CA TYR A 497 -6.14 32.47 6.96
C TYR A 497 -5.82 33.87 6.44
N LEU A 498 -4.77 34.02 5.62
CA LEU A 498 -4.32 35.31 5.08
C LEU A 498 -5.22 35.86 3.94
N ALA A 499 -6.15 35.05 3.43
CA ALA A 499 -7.13 35.48 2.43
C ALA A 499 -8.46 35.97 3.07
N ALA A 500 -8.70 35.64 4.34
CA ALA A 500 -9.91 36.03 5.08
C ALA A 500 -9.78 37.46 5.63
N GLY A 501 -10.17 38.45 4.82
CA GLY A 501 -9.94 39.87 5.09
C GLY A 501 -10.73 40.46 6.26
N GLY A 502 -11.70 39.75 6.86
CA GLY A 502 -12.54 40.26 7.96
C GLY A 502 -12.26 39.69 9.35
N GLU A 503 -11.47 38.62 9.47
CA GLU A 503 -11.25 37.87 10.73
C GLU A 503 -12.54 37.54 11.51
N THR A 504 -13.66 37.28 10.82
CA THR A 504 -14.97 37.06 11.46
C THR A 504 -15.28 35.59 11.72
N ALA A 505 -16.10 35.33 12.74
CA ALA A 505 -16.63 33.99 13.02
C ALA A 505 -17.43 33.40 11.84
N ALA A 506 -17.97 34.24 10.95
CA ALA A 506 -18.70 33.82 9.76
C ALA A 506 -17.78 33.28 8.65
N GLU A 507 -16.60 33.88 8.45
CA GLU A 507 -15.57 33.41 7.51
C GLU A 507 -15.00 32.06 7.98
N PHE A 508 -14.70 31.94 9.28
CA PHE A 508 -14.06 30.75 9.86
C PHE A 508 -15.04 29.62 10.25
N ARG A 509 -16.34 29.75 9.94
CA ARG A 509 -17.40 28.81 10.37
C ARG A 509 -17.25 27.37 9.83
N HIS A 510 -16.38 27.15 8.84
CA HIS A 510 -16.07 25.84 8.26
C HIS A 510 -14.64 25.37 8.58
N GLY A 511 -13.91 26.13 9.40
CA GLY A 511 -12.50 25.89 9.70
C GLY A 511 -11.56 26.71 8.82
N VAL A 512 -10.26 26.59 9.08
CA VAL A 512 -9.21 27.50 8.58
C VAL A 512 -7.94 26.72 8.25
N ASN A 513 -7.30 27.10 7.15
CA ASN A 513 -6.00 26.62 6.73
C ASN A 513 -4.95 27.69 7.04
N PHE A 514 -4.07 27.38 7.99
CA PHE A 514 -2.96 28.19 8.46
C PHE A 514 -1.65 27.86 7.73
N ALA A 515 -1.61 26.74 7.00
CA ALA A 515 -0.44 26.28 6.27
C ALA A 515 0.07 27.31 5.26
N VAL A 516 1.39 27.45 5.12
CA VAL A 516 2.04 28.47 4.27
C VAL A 516 3.18 27.85 3.46
N GLY A 517 3.21 28.15 2.16
CA GLY A 517 4.26 27.74 1.25
C GLY A 517 5.66 28.16 1.72
N GLY A 518 6.53 27.17 1.96
CA GLY A 518 7.91 27.39 2.41
C GLY A 518 8.10 27.56 3.92
N SER A 519 7.03 27.43 4.73
CA SER A 519 7.11 27.54 6.19
C SER A 519 8.01 26.47 6.82
N THR A 520 8.76 26.92 7.82
CA THR A 520 9.60 26.11 8.70
C THR A 520 8.84 25.68 9.96
N ALA A 521 9.22 24.57 10.58
CA ALA A 521 8.78 24.24 11.94
C ALA A 521 9.35 25.24 12.95
N LEU A 522 10.60 25.65 12.75
CA LEU A 522 11.33 26.59 13.61
C LEU A 522 11.07 28.05 13.24
N PRO A 523 11.08 28.98 14.21
CA PRO A 523 10.83 30.39 13.97
C PRO A 523 12.06 31.09 13.35
N PRO A 524 11.89 32.19 12.60
CA PRO A 524 12.98 32.85 11.87
C PRO A 524 14.22 33.17 12.71
N GLU A 525 14.03 33.54 13.98
CA GLU A 525 15.07 33.91 14.93
C GLU A 525 16.06 32.76 15.20
N PHE A 526 15.60 31.50 15.08
CA PHE A 526 16.46 30.32 15.18
C PHE A 526 17.52 30.27 14.07
N TYR A 527 17.15 30.73 12.87
CA TYR A 527 18.01 30.79 11.69
C TYR A 527 18.88 32.04 11.71
N GLU A 528 18.31 33.19 12.05
CA GLU A 528 19.03 34.46 12.12
C GLU A 528 20.17 34.40 13.16
N GLY A 529 19.95 33.77 14.31
CA GLY A 529 20.98 33.49 15.32
C GLY A 529 22.11 32.56 14.84
N ARG A 530 21.98 31.95 13.66
CA ARG A 530 22.98 31.11 12.98
C ARG A 530 23.51 31.73 11.68
N GLY A 531 23.15 32.98 11.37
CA GLY A 531 23.47 33.64 10.10
C GLY A 531 22.72 33.07 8.89
N LEU A 532 21.67 32.31 9.12
CA LEU A 532 20.82 31.67 8.10
C LEU A 532 19.56 32.51 7.84
N LYS A 533 18.94 32.32 6.68
CA LYS A 533 17.70 33.03 6.30
C LYS A 533 16.62 32.04 5.84
N PRO A 534 15.44 32.01 6.48
CA PRO A 534 14.34 31.16 6.06
C PRO A 534 13.70 31.65 4.75
N PHE A 535 13.01 30.76 4.03
CA PHE A 535 12.37 31.09 2.75
C PHE A 535 11.21 32.09 2.90
N VAL A 536 10.47 32.00 4.01
CA VAL A 536 9.37 32.91 4.37
C VAL A 536 9.44 33.24 5.86
N PRO A 537 8.96 34.42 6.30
CA PRO A 537 8.93 34.82 7.71
C PRO A 537 7.72 34.22 8.44
N VAL A 538 7.39 32.95 8.18
CA VAL A 538 6.25 32.24 8.78
C VAL A 538 6.70 30.85 9.17
N SER A 539 6.56 30.54 10.45
CA SER A 539 6.84 29.24 11.05
C SER A 539 5.57 28.59 11.60
N LEU A 540 5.67 27.32 12.02
CA LEU A 540 4.59 26.63 12.70
C LEU A 540 4.07 27.40 13.93
N ALA A 541 4.94 28.08 14.68
CA ALA A 541 4.54 28.92 15.82
C ALA A 541 3.62 30.09 15.40
N ASN A 542 3.84 30.70 14.22
CA ASN A 542 2.95 31.73 13.69
C ASN A 542 1.58 31.14 13.34
N GLN A 543 1.56 29.93 12.76
CA GLN A 543 0.32 29.22 12.41
C GLN A 543 -0.48 28.85 13.67
N THR A 544 0.18 28.47 14.76
CA THR A 544 -0.45 28.17 16.05
C THR A 544 -1.04 29.43 16.70
N ALA A 545 -0.33 30.56 16.65
CA ALA A 545 -0.86 31.84 17.13
C ALA A 545 -2.07 32.32 16.31
N TRP A 546 -2.10 32.08 14.99
CA TRP A 546 -3.29 32.34 14.16
C TRP A 546 -4.46 31.44 14.53
N PHE A 547 -4.19 30.16 14.84
CA PHE A 547 -5.20 29.23 15.31
C PHE A 547 -5.81 29.65 16.64
N ASP A 548 -5.02 30.06 17.64
CA ASP A 548 -5.52 30.57 18.91
C ASP A 548 -6.45 31.77 18.73
N LYS A 549 -6.06 32.71 17.84
CA LYS A 549 -6.88 33.86 17.49
C LYS A 549 -8.22 33.44 16.85
N VAL A 550 -8.18 32.52 15.89
CA VAL A 550 -9.40 31.96 15.27
C VAL A 550 -10.28 31.23 16.28
N LEU A 551 -9.70 30.50 17.24
CA LEU A 551 -10.46 29.80 18.26
C LEU A 551 -11.16 30.77 19.23
N GLN A 552 -10.53 31.90 19.57
CA GLN A 552 -11.16 32.98 20.33
C GLN A 552 -12.30 33.65 19.54
N ILE A 553 -12.12 33.89 18.24
CA ILE A 553 -13.15 34.45 17.35
C ILE A 553 -14.37 33.50 17.24
N LEU A 554 -14.14 32.19 17.15
CA LEU A 554 -15.20 31.20 17.01
C LEU A 554 -15.92 30.87 18.32
N GLY A 555 -15.28 31.03 19.49
CA GLY A 555 -15.82 30.63 20.79
C GLY A 555 -15.51 31.61 21.92
N SER A 556 -16.53 32.34 22.37
CA SER A 556 -16.45 33.31 23.48
C SER A 556 -16.38 32.72 24.89
N SER A 557 -16.38 31.38 25.03
CA SER A 557 -16.28 30.68 26.32
C SER A 557 -15.52 29.37 26.19
N ASP A 558 -14.90 28.91 27.27
CA ASP A 558 -14.16 27.65 27.32
C ASP A 558 -14.98 26.43 26.89
N HIS A 559 -16.25 26.38 27.30
CA HIS A 559 -17.16 25.30 26.88
C HIS A 559 -17.44 25.37 25.37
N GLY A 560 -17.68 26.59 24.84
CA GLY A 560 -17.84 26.79 23.40
C GLY A 560 -16.59 26.39 22.61
N ARG A 561 -15.41 26.82 23.05
CA ARG A 561 -14.11 26.45 22.46
C ARG A 561 -13.91 24.94 22.48
N ARG A 562 -14.03 24.28 23.64
CA ARG A 562 -13.91 22.80 23.72
C ARG A 562 -14.90 22.06 22.83
N LYS A 563 -16.15 22.56 22.67
CA LYS A 563 -17.13 21.96 21.75
C LYS A 563 -16.76 22.13 20.27
N ILE A 564 -16.18 23.28 19.89
CA ILE A 564 -15.63 23.49 18.54
C ILE A 564 -14.49 22.50 18.31
N MET A 565 -13.56 22.40 19.26
CA MET A 565 -12.39 21.53 19.18
C MET A 565 -12.77 20.04 19.06
N ALA A 566 -13.66 19.54 19.91
CA ALA A 566 -14.10 18.14 19.89
C ALA A 566 -14.94 17.75 18.65
N SER A 567 -15.41 18.74 17.87
CA SER A 567 -16.19 18.53 16.63
C SER A 567 -15.48 19.05 15.37
N SER A 568 -14.16 19.22 15.44
CA SER A 568 -13.31 19.67 14.33
C SER A 568 -12.23 18.64 14.03
N LEU A 569 -11.85 18.54 12.75
CA LEU A 569 -10.72 17.75 12.29
C LEU A 569 -9.46 18.63 12.26
N PHE A 570 -8.36 18.17 12.86
CA PHE A 570 -7.09 18.89 12.87
C PHE A 570 -6.08 18.19 11.98
N ILE A 571 -5.63 18.84 10.90
CA ILE A 571 -4.65 18.31 9.94
C ILE A 571 -3.32 19.02 10.12
N VAL A 572 -2.31 18.31 10.59
CA VAL A 572 -0.92 18.74 10.58
C VAL A 572 -0.27 18.19 9.31
N GLY A 573 -0.13 19.07 8.33
CA GLY A 573 0.58 18.82 7.07
C GLY A 573 2.05 18.47 7.29
N GLU A 574 2.76 18.15 6.20
CA GLU A 574 4.23 18.10 6.27
C GLU A 574 4.77 19.46 6.72
N ILE A 575 5.74 19.42 7.63
CA ILE A 575 6.52 20.56 8.10
C ILE A 575 7.81 20.03 8.73
N GLY A 576 8.93 20.71 8.48
CA GLY A 576 10.28 20.25 8.83
C GLY A 576 11.23 20.10 7.62
N VAL A 577 10.72 19.78 6.41
CA VAL A 577 11.59 19.70 5.22
C VAL A 577 12.22 21.04 4.86
N ASN A 578 11.47 22.15 5.01
CA ASN A 578 12.01 23.49 4.77
C ASN A 578 13.14 23.84 5.75
N ASP A 579 13.08 23.36 6.99
CA ASP A 579 14.13 23.55 8.00
C ASP A 579 15.45 22.87 7.58
N TYR A 580 15.37 21.63 7.08
CA TYR A 580 16.54 20.95 6.49
C TYR A 580 17.11 21.71 5.29
N LEU A 581 16.25 22.20 4.41
CA LEU A 581 16.70 22.95 3.22
C LEU A 581 17.37 24.27 3.59
N VAL A 582 16.84 25.04 4.56
CA VAL A 582 17.47 26.28 5.03
C VAL A 582 18.85 26.00 5.65
N SER A 583 18.98 24.96 6.47
CA SER A 583 20.26 24.60 7.08
C SER A 583 21.30 24.08 6.07
N LEU A 584 20.92 23.19 5.15
CA LEU A 584 21.85 22.61 4.18
C LEU A 584 22.28 23.62 3.10
N VAL A 585 21.38 24.50 2.63
CA VAL A 585 21.74 25.64 1.76
C VAL A 585 22.58 26.66 2.53
N GLY A 586 22.43 26.70 3.86
CA GLY A 586 23.26 27.44 4.80
C GLY A 586 24.67 26.89 5.06
N ASN A 587 25.10 25.85 4.34
CA ASN A 587 26.36 25.13 4.54
C ASN A 587 26.51 24.39 5.89
N LEU A 588 25.42 24.13 6.63
CA LEU A 588 25.49 23.16 7.75
C LEU A 588 25.68 21.75 7.17
N THR A 589 26.52 20.96 7.83
CA THR A 589 26.70 19.54 7.50
C THR A 589 25.50 18.71 7.96
N VAL A 590 25.37 17.51 7.38
CA VAL A 590 24.43 16.46 7.79
C VAL A 590 24.38 16.28 9.32
N GLY A 591 25.56 16.05 9.93
CA GLY A 591 25.66 15.82 11.38
C GLY A 591 25.31 17.05 12.23
N GLU A 592 25.57 18.27 11.76
CA GLU A 592 25.14 19.50 12.45
C GLU A 592 23.62 19.68 12.38
N VAL A 593 22.99 19.31 11.27
CA VAL A 593 21.52 19.31 11.14
C VAL A 593 20.90 18.28 12.09
N GLU A 594 21.40 17.04 12.07
CA GLU A 594 20.95 15.96 12.95
C GLU A 594 21.10 16.30 14.45
N THR A 595 22.23 16.88 14.85
CA THR A 595 22.52 17.14 16.27
C THR A 595 21.97 18.47 16.78
N SER A 596 21.91 19.51 15.96
CA SER A 596 21.58 20.88 16.42
C SER A 596 20.23 21.43 15.91
N VAL A 597 19.61 20.81 14.90
CA VAL A 597 18.37 21.30 14.28
C VAL A 597 17.20 20.32 14.46
N VAL A 598 17.38 19.03 14.16
CA VAL A 598 16.32 17.99 14.31
C VAL A 598 15.63 18.01 15.69
N PRO A 599 16.34 18.07 16.84
CA PRO A 599 15.67 18.04 18.15
C PRO A 599 14.73 19.22 18.35
N HIS A 600 15.07 20.38 17.79
CA HIS A 600 14.24 21.58 17.85
C HIS A 600 13.01 21.47 16.93
N ILE A 601 13.16 20.92 15.71
CA ILE A 601 12.04 20.66 14.79
C ILE A 601 11.00 19.77 15.48
N VAL A 602 11.45 18.65 16.05
CA VAL A 602 10.59 17.69 16.76
C VAL A 602 9.93 18.33 17.99
N ALA A 603 10.64 19.19 18.73
CA ALA A 603 10.07 19.92 19.86
C ALA A 603 8.98 20.92 19.42
N ALA A 604 9.20 21.68 18.34
CA ALA A 604 8.23 22.65 17.82
C ALA A 604 6.93 21.98 17.33
N ILE A 605 7.06 20.88 16.56
CA ILE A 605 5.91 20.08 16.11
C ILE A 605 5.16 19.52 17.32
N ARG A 606 5.88 18.95 18.31
CA ARG A 606 5.29 18.41 19.54
C ARG A 606 4.54 19.48 20.35
N SER A 607 5.07 20.71 20.44
CA SER A 607 4.41 21.81 21.16
C SER A 607 3.05 22.12 20.54
N THR A 608 3.01 22.38 19.24
CA THR A 608 1.77 22.71 18.51
C THR A 608 0.72 21.60 18.63
N VAL A 609 1.14 20.34 18.57
CA VAL A 609 0.26 19.18 18.77
C VAL A 609 -0.32 19.16 20.19
N ASN A 610 0.52 19.35 21.20
CA ASN A 610 0.09 19.38 22.59
C ASN A 610 -0.86 20.56 22.87
N GLU A 611 -0.62 21.73 22.27
CA GLU A 611 -1.48 22.91 22.37
C GLU A 611 -2.86 22.66 21.75
N VAL A 612 -2.92 22.07 20.55
CA VAL A 612 -4.17 21.67 19.88
C VAL A 612 -4.94 20.61 20.70
N ILE A 613 -4.26 19.62 21.28
CA ILE A 613 -4.87 18.62 22.17
C ILE A 613 -5.38 19.27 23.46
N ALA A 614 -4.58 20.13 24.10
CA ALA A 614 -4.94 20.83 25.34
C ALA A 614 -6.13 21.79 25.16
N ALA A 615 -6.26 22.41 23.99
CA ALA A 615 -7.45 23.18 23.63
C ALA A 615 -8.72 22.32 23.48
N GLY A 616 -8.58 21.01 23.29
CA GLY A 616 -9.66 20.01 23.32
C GLY A 616 -9.85 19.24 22.02
N ALA A 617 -8.84 19.15 21.15
CA ALA A 617 -8.93 18.33 19.93
C ALA A 617 -9.03 16.83 20.28
N THR A 618 -10.08 16.18 19.76
CA THR A 618 -10.28 14.73 19.88
C THR A 618 -9.72 13.95 18.69
N THR A 619 -9.38 14.63 17.59
CA THR A 619 -8.83 13.99 16.38
C THR A 619 -7.80 14.89 15.71
N VAL A 620 -6.53 14.51 15.87
CA VAL A 620 -5.38 15.15 15.20
C VAL A 620 -4.78 14.17 14.18
N VAL A 621 -4.42 14.71 13.04
CA VAL A 621 -4.08 14.00 11.81
C VAL A 621 -2.70 14.43 11.35
N PHE A 622 -1.81 13.49 11.07
CA PHE A 622 -0.45 13.78 10.60
C PHE A 622 -0.23 13.34 9.16
N CYS A 623 0.29 14.26 8.35
CA CYS A 623 0.77 13.99 6.99
C CYS A 623 2.31 14.07 6.88
N VAL A 624 3.02 13.95 8.01
CA VAL A 624 4.49 13.98 8.09
C VAL A 624 5.03 12.54 8.06
N ARG A 625 6.03 12.28 7.22
CA ARG A 625 6.87 11.08 7.32
C ARG A 625 8.17 11.47 8.03
N VAL A 626 8.31 11.06 9.28
CA VAL A 626 9.61 10.97 9.96
C VAL A 626 10.00 9.50 9.91
N THR A 627 10.73 9.11 8.86
CA THR A 627 11.60 7.93 8.96
C THR A 627 12.87 8.36 9.64
#